data_AF-A0A2M8GHK4-F1
#
_entry.id   AF-A0A2M8GHK4-F1
#
_cell.length_a   1.000
_cell.length_b   1.000
_cell.length_c   1.000
_cell.angle_alpha   90.00
_cell.angle_beta   90.00
_cell.angle_gamma   90.00
#
_symmetry.space_group_name_H-M   'P 1'
#
loop_
_entity.id
_entity.type
_entity.pdbx_description
1 polymer ?
#
loop_
_entity_poly.entity_id
_entity_poly.type
_entity_poly.pdbx_seq_one_letter_code
_entity_poly.pdbx_strand_id
1 'polypeptide(L)'
;MKKILLSIMTIALVATAGIAATRAYFTDTESSVGNTFTAGTIDIAVDDQNPWSRTTPYQLVDMKPSQVDYTNFVITNVGTNPANVWKKVANVATSDEVQSEPECVEANGTWSGTSCTGGTPKNDIDTVIDYDLSVKVYNAATGGTEIFNQTLYNKDKTISQIKETNVFLGMIPEGGRMEV
;
A
#
# COMPACT_ATOMS: atom_id res chain seq x y z
N MET A 1 -72.59 -49.80 7.15
CA MET A 1 -72.48 -48.32 7.12
C MET A 1 -71.45 -47.77 8.12
N LYS A 2 -71.52 -48.08 9.43
CA LYS A 2 -70.55 -47.58 10.44
C LYS A 2 -69.06 -47.82 10.11
N LYS A 3 -68.71 -48.99 9.57
CA LYS A 3 -67.32 -49.35 9.21
C LYS A 3 -66.75 -48.55 8.03
N ILE A 4 -67.60 -48.20 7.06
CA ILE A 4 -67.20 -47.39 5.89
C ILE A 4 -66.96 -45.94 6.32
N LEU A 5 -67.83 -45.42 7.19
CA LEU A 5 -67.68 -44.08 7.75
C LEU A 5 -66.37 -43.94 8.55
N LEU A 6 -66.04 -44.96 9.35
CA LEU A 6 -64.81 -45.02 10.12
C LEU A 6 -63.57 -45.03 9.22
N SER A 7 -63.59 -45.81 8.14
CA SER A 7 -62.49 -45.88 7.15
C SER A 7 -62.25 -44.53 6.46
N ILE A 8 -63.31 -43.87 6.01
CA ILE A 8 -63.23 -42.55 5.37
C ILE A 8 -62.69 -41.51 6.36
N MET A 9 -63.13 -41.54 7.63
CA MET A 9 -62.61 -40.65 8.66
C MET A 9 -61.12 -40.87 8.93
N THR A 10 -60.65 -42.12 8.97
CA THR A 10 -59.22 -42.40 9.17
C THR A 10 -58.36 -41.89 8.02
N ILE A 11 -58.83 -42.02 6.77
CA ILE A 11 -58.10 -41.52 5.60
C ILE A 11 -58.03 -39.99 5.62
N ALA A 12 -59.15 -39.32 5.92
CA ALA A 12 -59.18 -37.86 6.03
C ALA A 12 -58.26 -37.34 7.15
N LEU A 13 -58.19 -38.05 8.28
CA LEU A 13 -57.32 -37.70 9.40
C LEU A 13 -55.84 -37.84 9.03
N VAL A 14 -55.44 -38.92 8.37
CA VAL A 14 -54.05 -39.11 7.93
C VAL A 14 -53.66 -38.08 6.87
N ALA A 15 -54.55 -37.77 5.92
CA ALA A 15 -54.29 -36.77 4.89
C ALA A 15 -54.09 -35.37 5.49
N THR A 16 -54.94 -34.98 6.44
CA THR A 16 -54.84 -33.67 7.12
C THR A 16 -53.59 -33.58 8.00
N ALA A 17 -53.24 -34.65 8.72
CA ALA A 17 -52.01 -34.73 9.49
C ALA A 17 -50.75 -34.62 8.60
N GLY A 18 -50.74 -35.30 7.45
CA GLY A 18 -49.65 -35.19 6.48
C GLY A 18 -49.50 -33.77 5.93
N ILE A 19 -50.60 -33.12 5.53
CA ILE A 19 -50.57 -31.73 5.04
C ILE A 19 -50.07 -30.79 6.13
N ALA A 20 -50.54 -30.92 7.37
CA ALA A 20 -50.14 -30.08 8.49
C ALA A 20 -48.64 -30.24 8.81
N ALA A 21 -48.13 -31.46 8.86
CA ALA A 21 -46.71 -31.74 9.11
C ALA A 21 -45.82 -31.18 7.99
N THR A 22 -46.21 -31.39 6.73
CA THR A 22 -45.45 -30.92 5.57
C THR A 22 -45.47 -29.39 5.49
N ARG A 23 -46.62 -28.77 5.77
CA ARG A 23 -46.74 -27.31 5.89
C ARG A 23 -45.81 -26.79 6.97
N ALA A 24 -45.89 -27.33 8.19
CA ALA A 24 -45.04 -26.90 9.31
C ALA A 24 -43.54 -26.98 8.96
N TYR A 25 -43.10 -28.07 8.32
CA TYR A 25 -41.72 -28.23 7.87
C TYR A 25 -41.28 -27.20 6.82
N PHE A 26 -42.16 -26.82 5.88
CA PHE A 26 -41.84 -25.86 4.82
C PHE A 26 -42.19 -24.40 5.16
N THR A 27 -42.92 -24.15 6.25
CA THR A 27 -43.22 -22.80 6.75
C THR A 27 -42.28 -22.37 7.85
N ASP A 28 -41.42 -23.26 8.35
CA ASP A 28 -40.45 -22.89 9.37
C ASP A 28 -39.44 -21.91 8.77
N THR A 29 -39.37 -20.73 9.39
CA THR A 29 -38.47 -19.66 8.97
C THR A 29 -37.38 -19.55 10.02
N GLU A 30 -36.27 -20.23 9.76
CA GLU A 30 -35.08 -20.12 10.60
C GLU A 30 -34.47 -18.73 10.42
N SER A 31 -34.68 -17.86 11.42
CA SER A 31 -34.06 -16.54 11.47
C SER A 31 -32.77 -16.64 12.27
N SER A 32 -31.63 -16.56 11.58
CA SER A 32 -30.33 -16.41 12.25
C SER A 32 -30.16 -14.94 12.65
N VAL A 33 -30.66 -14.61 13.85
CA VAL A 33 -30.58 -13.27 14.46
C VAL A 33 -29.21 -13.10 15.11
N GLY A 34 -28.49 -12.02 14.78
CA GLY A 34 -27.17 -11.74 15.36
C GLY A 34 -25.98 -11.98 14.43
N ASN A 35 -26.20 -12.28 13.14
CA ASN A 35 -25.13 -12.24 12.15
C ASN A 35 -24.64 -10.80 11.97
N THR A 36 -23.43 -10.51 12.42
CA THR A 36 -22.77 -9.22 12.21
C THR A 36 -21.81 -9.30 11.03
N PHE A 37 -22.06 -8.50 9.98
CA PHE A 37 -21.07 -8.24 8.94
C PHE A 37 -20.24 -7.03 9.37
N THR A 38 -19.03 -7.29 9.87
CA THR A 38 -18.09 -6.22 10.22
C THR A 38 -17.17 -5.97 9.03
N ALA A 39 -17.13 -4.74 8.54
CA ALA A 39 -16.16 -4.34 7.53
C ALA A 39 -14.76 -4.31 8.15
N GLY A 40 -13.79 -4.91 7.46
CA GLY A 40 -12.39 -4.80 7.87
C GLY A 40 -11.81 -3.43 7.53
N THR A 41 -10.70 -3.07 8.19
CA THR A 41 -10.01 -1.79 8.00
C THR A 41 -8.78 -1.94 7.11
N ILE A 42 -8.47 -0.90 6.35
CA ILE A 42 -7.18 -0.73 5.67
C ILE A 42 -6.49 0.42 6.39
N ASP A 43 -5.44 0.11 7.13
CA ASP A 43 -4.70 1.08 7.93
C ASP A 43 -3.22 0.68 7.99
N ILE A 44 -2.33 1.67 7.83
CA ILE A 44 -0.88 1.43 7.80
C ILE A 44 -0.17 2.44 8.71
N ALA A 45 0.86 1.94 9.41
CA ALA A 45 1.82 2.77 10.12
C ALA A 45 3.13 2.83 9.34
N VAL A 46 3.84 3.96 9.41
CA VAL A 46 5.18 4.11 8.83
C VAL A 46 6.14 4.43 9.96
N ASP A 47 7.18 3.62 10.12
CA ASP A 47 8.16 3.70 11.21
C ASP A 47 7.49 3.82 12.59
N ASP A 48 6.50 2.94 12.84
CA ASP A 48 5.66 2.90 14.05
C ASP A 48 4.80 4.15 14.30
N GLN A 49 4.64 5.03 13.31
CA GLN A 49 3.78 6.22 13.39
C GLN A 49 2.47 6.05 12.61
N ASN A 50 1.34 6.32 13.27
CA ASN A 50 0.01 6.36 12.67
C ASN A 50 -0.87 7.44 13.37
N PRO A 51 -1.23 8.56 12.70
CA PRO A 51 -0.89 8.89 11.32
C PRO A 51 0.59 9.24 11.19
N TRP A 52 1.20 8.82 10.08
CA TRP A 52 2.54 9.26 9.74
C TRP A 52 2.53 10.75 9.37
N SER A 53 3.38 11.54 10.03
CA SER A 53 3.52 12.95 9.72
C SER A 53 4.99 13.32 9.63
N ARG A 54 5.40 13.85 8.49
CA ARG A 54 6.74 14.39 8.31
C ARG A 54 6.66 15.74 7.61
N THR A 55 7.21 16.76 8.27
CA THR A 55 7.15 18.16 7.80
C THR A 55 8.39 18.56 7.01
N THR A 56 9.48 17.82 7.11
CA THR A 56 10.73 18.07 6.39
C THR A 56 10.92 17.09 5.24
N PRO A 57 11.25 17.55 4.02
CA PRO A 57 11.60 16.67 2.92
C PRO A 57 12.90 15.90 3.20
N TYR A 58 13.15 14.82 2.46
CA TYR A 58 14.50 14.25 2.42
C TYR A 58 15.39 15.20 1.62
N GLN A 59 16.56 15.51 2.18
CA GLN A 59 17.53 16.39 1.54
C GLN A 59 18.79 15.59 1.25
N LEU A 60 19.22 15.61 0.00
CA LEU A 60 20.51 15.12 -0.43
C LEU A 60 21.43 16.33 -0.55
N VAL A 61 22.35 16.50 0.41
CA VAL A 61 23.26 17.65 0.49
C VAL A 61 24.71 17.19 0.35
N ASP A 62 25.55 17.98 -0.33
CA ASP A 62 26.98 17.68 -0.55
C ASP A 62 27.24 16.26 -1.09
N MET A 63 26.36 15.80 -1.97
CA MET A 63 26.48 14.50 -2.64
C MET A 63 27.69 14.50 -3.56
N LYS A 64 28.64 13.60 -3.29
CA LYS A 64 29.83 13.40 -4.12
C LYS A 64 29.55 12.38 -5.22
N PRO A 65 30.28 12.41 -6.35
CA PRO A 65 30.19 11.36 -7.35
C PRO A 65 30.36 9.97 -6.72
N SER A 66 29.47 9.05 -7.08
CA SER A 66 29.41 7.68 -6.54
C SER A 66 29.04 7.56 -5.05
N GLN A 67 28.73 8.66 -4.36
CA GLN A 67 28.15 8.60 -3.02
C GLN A 67 26.74 7.99 -3.08
N VAL A 68 26.44 7.14 -2.11
CA VAL A 68 25.12 6.53 -1.95
C VAL A 68 24.53 7.02 -0.63
N ASP A 69 23.25 7.38 -0.67
CA ASP A 69 22.47 7.66 0.52
C ASP A 69 21.21 6.79 0.53
N TYR A 70 20.73 6.45 1.72
CA TYR A 70 19.63 5.51 1.92
C TYR A 70 18.48 6.17 2.63
N THR A 71 17.27 5.90 2.13
CA THR A 71 16.02 6.30 2.78
C THR A 71 15.17 5.05 2.96
N ASN A 72 15.22 4.49 4.16
CA ASN A 72 14.55 3.24 4.50
C ASN A 72 13.29 3.51 5.32
N PHE A 73 12.26 2.70 5.11
CA PHE A 73 11.02 2.74 5.88
C PHE A 73 10.57 1.35 6.30
N VAL A 74 9.90 1.28 7.44
CA VAL A 74 9.10 0.12 7.83
C VAL A 74 7.62 0.50 7.75
N ILE A 75 6.90 -0.12 6.82
CA ILE A 75 5.45 0.05 6.68
C ILE A 75 4.77 -1.15 7.32
N THR A 76 3.97 -0.95 8.36
CA THR A 76 3.26 -2.03 9.07
C THR A 76 1.76 -1.94 8.78
N ASN A 77 1.13 -3.06 8.43
CA ASN A 77 -0.31 -3.15 8.31
C ASN A 77 -0.94 -3.34 9.69
N VAL A 78 -1.59 -2.29 10.19
CA VAL A 78 -2.30 -2.27 11.48
C VAL A 78 -3.82 -2.37 11.30
N GLY A 79 -4.29 -2.49 10.06
CA GLY A 79 -5.66 -2.81 9.73
C GLY A 79 -5.95 -4.31 9.80
N THR A 80 -7.22 -4.66 9.56
CA THR A 80 -7.70 -6.05 9.60
C THR A 80 -7.86 -6.69 8.22
N ASN A 81 -7.46 -5.98 7.15
CA ASN A 81 -7.45 -6.48 5.78
C ASN A 81 -6.05 -6.35 5.17
N PRO A 82 -5.65 -7.21 4.23
CA PRO A 82 -4.41 -7.01 3.48
C PRO A 82 -4.39 -5.67 2.75
N ALA A 83 -3.23 -4.99 2.77
CA ALA A 83 -3.07 -3.65 2.21
C ALA A 83 -2.11 -3.67 1.02
N ASN A 84 -2.58 -3.21 -0.14
CA ASN A 84 -1.71 -2.94 -1.28
C ASN A 84 -1.04 -1.57 -1.09
N VAL A 85 0.27 -1.51 -1.27
CA VAL A 85 1.07 -0.30 -1.01
C VAL A 85 1.67 0.24 -2.30
N TRP A 86 1.54 1.55 -2.48
CA TRP A 86 2.19 2.31 -3.54
C TRP A 86 3.06 3.40 -2.93
N LYS A 87 4.23 3.65 -3.55
CA LYS A 87 5.14 4.74 -3.20
C LYS A 87 5.23 5.71 -4.36
N LYS A 88 5.30 7.00 -4.05
CA LYS A 88 5.58 8.06 -5.01
C LYS A 88 6.67 8.96 -4.45
N VAL A 89 7.73 9.16 -5.22
CA VAL A 89 8.69 10.24 -4.96
C VAL A 89 8.10 11.50 -5.55
N ALA A 90 7.76 12.48 -4.71
CA ALA A 90 7.04 13.68 -5.12
C ALA A 90 7.75 14.94 -4.66
N ASN A 91 7.43 16.08 -5.30
CA ASN A 91 7.95 17.40 -4.96
C ASN A 91 9.49 17.46 -4.99
N VAL A 92 10.11 16.79 -5.96
CA VAL A 92 11.57 16.86 -6.17
C VAL A 92 11.93 18.27 -6.60
N ALA A 93 12.82 18.91 -5.83
CA ALA A 93 13.39 20.22 -6.12
C ALA A 93 14.92 20.11 -6.12
N THR A 94 15.54 20.84 -7.03
CA THR A 94 16.99 20.90 -7.24
C THR A 94 17.42 22.36 -7.21
N SER A 95 18.58 22.64 -6.60
CA SER A 95 19.10 24.00 -6.50
C SER A 95 20.61 24.02 -6.31
N ASP A 96 21.28 24.94 -6.99
CA ASP A 96 22.68 25.27 -6.76
C ASP A 96 22.76 26.22 -5.55
N GLU A 97 23.16 25.70 -4.39
CA GLU A 97 23.38 26.54 -3.20
C GLU A 97 24.66 27.37 -3.32
N VAL A 98 25.71 26.80 -3.92
CA VAL A 98 26.99 27.45 -4.19
C VAL A 98 27.40 27.14 -5.62
N GLN A 99 27.54 28.18 -6.45
CA GLN A 99 27.98 28.02 -7.83
C GLN A 99 29.51 28.08 -7.93
N SER A 100 30.10 27.03 -8.49
CA SER A 100 31.51 26.90 -8.81
C SER A 100 31.87 27.50 -10.18
N GLU A 101 33.16 27.72 -10.45
CA GLU A 101 33.63 28.16 -11.77
C GLU A 101 33.17 27.23 -12.90
N PRO A 102 33.31 25.89 -12.80
CA PRO A 102 32.83 24.98 -13.83
C PRO A 102 31.32 25.12 -14.11
N GLU A 103 30.49 25.22 -13.08
CA GLU A 103 29.02 25.38 -13.22
C GLU A 103 28.67 26.73 -13.85
N CYS A 104 29.41 27.79 -13.50
CA CYS A 104 29.25 29.11 -14.11
C CYS A 104 29.53 29.09 -15.61
N VAL A 105 30.65 28.47 -16.02
CA VAL A 105 31.02 28.34 -17.43
C VAL A 105 30.01 27.48 -18.18
N GLU A 106 29.55 26.38 -17.57
CA GLU A 106 28.53 25.51 -18.16
C GLU A 106 27.19 26.23 -18.38
N ALA A 107 26.83 27.12 -17.47
CA ALA A 107 25.64 27.98 -17.56
C ALA A 107 25.80 29.13 -18.58
N ASN A 108 26.92 29.22 -19.30
CA ASN A 108 27.31 30.35 -20.16
C ASN A 108 27.47 31.68 -19.41
N GLY A 109 27.83 31.62 -18.13
CA GLY A 109 28.19 32.77 -17.31
C GLY A 109 29.68 33.14 -17.41
N THR A 110 30.05 34.26 -16.78
CA THR A 110 31.44 34.70 -16.63
C THR A 110 31.84 34.64 -15.16
N TRP A 111 32.87 33.87 -14.84
CA TRP A 111 33.39 33.75 -13.48
C TRP A 111 34.36 34.90 -13.16
N SER A 112 34.16 35.55 -12.01
CA SER A 112 34.99 36.68 -11.54
C SER A 112 36.12 36.29 -10.58
N GLY A 113 36.24 35.00 -10.24
CA GLY A 113 37.12 34.49 -9.17
C GLY A 113 36.38 34.29 -7.84
N THR A 114 35.28 35.01 -7.61
CA THR A 114 34.47 34.89 -6.37
C THR A 114 32.98 34.71 -6.63
N SER A 115 32.50 35.02 -7.83
CA SER A 115 31.09 34.92 -8.19
C SER A 115 30.89 34.75 -9.69
N CYS A 116 29.76 34.14 -10.07
CA CYS A 116 29.31 34.07 -11.46
C CYS A 116 28.48 35.30 -11.82
N THR A 117 28.68 35.86 -13.01
CA THR A 117 27.83 36.91 -13.59
C THR A 117 27.28 36.45 -14.93
N GLY A 118 25.96 36.60 -15.11
CA GLY A 118 25.27 36.07 -16.30
C GLY A 118 25.14 34.54 -16.28
N GLY A 119 24.53 33.99 -17.33
CA GLY A 119 24.23 32.56 -17.43
C GLY A 119 22.93 32.14 -16.73
N THR A 120 22.45 30.95 -17.07
CA THR A 120 21.26 30.33 -16.46
C THR A 120 21.68 29.05 -15.75
N PRO A 121 21.58 28.98 -14.41
CA PRO A 121 21.94 27.78 -13.66
C PRO A 121 21.20 26.53 -14.15
N LYS A 122 21.90 25.40 -14.18
CA LYS A 122 21.35 24.11 -14.58
C LYS A 122 21.10 23.26 -13.34
N ASN A 123 19.92 23.46 -12.74
CA ASN A 123 19.49 22.69 -11.58
C ASN A 123 18.89 21.34 -12.02
N ASP A 124 19.69 20.44 -12.59
CA ASP A 124 19.21 19.15 -13.14
C ASP A 124 19.93 17.93 -12.54
N ILE A 125 20.48 18.07 -11.33
CA ILE A 125 21.17 16.98 -10.62
C ILE A 125 20.31 15.72 -10.43
N ASP A 126 18.97 15.85 -10.40
CA ASP A 126 18.04 14.72 -10.34
C ASP A 126 18.06 13.85 -11.61
N THR A 127 18.60 14.36 -12.72
CA THR A 127 18.77 13.59 -13.97
C THR A 127 19.93 12.62 -13.93
N VAL A 128 20.85 12.76 -12.96
CA VAL A 128 22.08 11.95 -12.83
C VAL A 128 22.19 11.21 -11.50
N ILE A 129 21.23 11.39 -10.59
CA ILE A 129 21.13 10.57 -9.37
C ILE A 129 20.38 9.29 -9.71
N ASP A 130 21.10 8.17 -9.70
CA ASP A 130 20.51 6.83 -9.85
C ASP A 130 19.65 6.47 -8.64
N TYR A 131 18.52 5.81 -8.90
CA TYR A 131 17.55 5.37 -7.91
C TYR A 131 17.50 3.85 -7.81
N ASP A 132 17.57 3.35 -6.58
CA ASP A 132 17.45 1.95 -6.22
C ASP A 132 16.24 1.81 -5.29
N LEU A 133 15.45 0.75 -5.48
CA LEU A 133 14.28 0.45 -4.66
C LEU A 133 14.14 -1.05 -4.55
N SER A 134 14.21 -1.53 -3.32
CA SER A 134 13.93 -2.93 -2.99
C SER A 134 12.92 -2.99 -1.87
N VAL A 135 12.14 -4.07 -1.83
CA VAL A 135 11.12 -4.28 -0.81
C VAL A 135 11.22 -5.69 -0.28
N LYS A 136 10.99 -5.84 1.03
CA LYS A 136 10.86 -7.13 1.70
C LYS A 136 9.60 -7.13 2.55
N VAL A 137 8.76 -8.15 2.39
CA VAL A 137 7.51 -8.28 3.16
C VAL A 137 7.64 -9.44 4.13
N TYR A 138 7.19 -9.19 5.36
CA TYR A 138 7.19 -10.14 6.46
C TYR A 138 5.77 -10.40 6.94
N ASN A 139 5.48 -11.65 7.27
CA ASN A 139 4.17 -12.05 7.79
C ASN A 139 4.23 -12.25 9.31
N ALA A 140 3.36 -11.54 10.05
CA ALA A 140 3.29 -11.70 11.50
C ALA A 140 2.71 -13.07 11.92
N ALA A 141 1.82 -13.66 11.13
CA ALA A 141 1.21 -14.96 11.43
C ALA A 141 2.24 -16.11 11.44
N THR A 142 3.39 -15.93 10.77
CA THR A 142 4.48 -16.91 10.72
C THR A 142 5.64 -16.57 11.65
N GLY A 143 5.46 -15.63 12.59
CA GLY A 143 6.53 -15.19 13.49
C GLY A 143 7.54 -14.24 12.83
N GLY A 144 7.12 -13.51 11.79
CA GLY A 144 7.95 -12.51 11.11
C GLY A 144 8.88 -13.09 10.05
N THR A 145 8.50 -14.18 9.38
CA THR A 145 9.29 -14.71 8.26
C THR A 145 9.12 -13.83 7.02
N GLU A 146 10.19 -13.68 6.24
CA GLU A 146 10.15 -13.09 4.91
C GLU A 146 9.25 -13.94 4.00
N ILE A 147 8.31 -13.31 3.32
CA ILE A 147 7.37 -13.96 2.39
C ILE A 147 7.48 -13.41 0.97
N PHE A 148 8.10 -12.25 0.80
CA PHE A 148 8.30 -11.61 -0.49
C PHE A 148 9.53 -10.72 -0.45
N ASN A 149 10.29 -10.72 -1.53
CA ASN A 149 11.47 -9.88 -1.70
C ASN A 149 11.64 -9.55 -3.18
N GLN A 150 11.71 -8.27 -3.50
CA GLN A 150 11.80 -7.81 -4.87
C GLN A 150 12.62 -6.53 -4.96
N THR A 151 13.54 -6.49 -5.93
CA THR A 151 14.13 -5.24 -6.42
C THR A 151 13.26 -4.70 -7.55
N LEU A 152 12.71 -3.50 -7.36
CA LEU A 152 11.83 -2.81 -8.30
C LEU A 152 12.62 -1.89 -9.25
N TYR A 153 13.64 -1.22 -8.71
CA TYR A 153 14.63 -0.47 -9.49
C TYR A 153 16.01 -0.86 -8.99
N ASN A 154 16.95 -1.07 -9.91
CA ASN A 154 18.32 -1.45 -9.58
C ASN A 154 19.29 -0.48 -10.25
N LYS A 155 19.16 0.80 -9.92
CA LYS A 155 19.98 1.89 -10.50
C LYS A 155 19.84 2.00 -12.02
N ASP A 156 18.70 1.55 -12.55
CA ASP A 156 18.34 1.61 -13.98
C ASP A 156 17.47 2.83 -14.30
N LYS A 157 17.09 3.59 -13.27
CA LYS A 157 16.33 4.83 -13.35
C LYS A 157 17.00 5.93 -12.55
N THR A 158 16.82 7.16 -12.99
CA THR A 158 17.24 8.35 -12.24
C THR A 158 16.06 8.97 -11.49
N ILE A 159 16.32 9.81 -10.49
CA ILE A 159 15.26 10.51 -9.72
C ILE A 159 14.32 11.27 -10.66
N SER A 160 14.85 11.93 -11.69
CA SER A 160 14.03 12.65 -12.67
C SER A 160 13.09 11.74 -13.47
N GLN A 161 13.40 10.44 -13.62
CA GLN A 161 12.57 9.49 -14.35
C GLN A 161 11.48 8.86 -13.49
N ILE A 162 11.65 8.83 -12.16
CA ILE A 162 10.69 8.23 -11.21
C ILE A 162 9.88 9.26 -10.44
N LYS A 163 10.25 10.54 -10.48
CA LYS A 163 9.50 11.60 -9.80
C LYS A 163 8.06 11.66 -10.32
N GLU A 164 7.13 11.92 -9.41
CA GLU A 164 5.69 11.94 -9.63
C GLU A 164 5.08 10.64 -10.20
N THR A 165 5.82 9.53 -10.19
CA THR A 165 5.33 8.22 -10.65
C THR A 165 4.95 7.34 -9.46
N ASN A 166 3.75 6.74 -9.52
CA ASN A 166 3.33 5.75 -8.53
C ASN A 166 3.97 4.39 -8.83
N VAL A 167 4.67 3.84 -7.84
CA VAL A 167 5.33 2.54 -7.91
C VAL A 167 4.60 1.59 -6.99
N PHE A 168 4.10 0.49 -7.54
CA PHE A 168 3.47 -0.56 -6.73
C PHE A 168 4.55 -1.35 -6.00
N LEU A 169 4.48 -1.38 -4.67
CA LEU A 169 5.45 -2.08 -3.83
C LEU A 169 5.05 -3.53 -3.53
N GLY A 170 3.75 -3.83 -3.57
CA GLY A 170 3.22 -5.14 -3.22
C GLY A 170 2.12 -5.05 -2.17
N MET A 171 1.73 -6.22 -1.66
CA MET A 171 0.70 -6.38 -0.63
C MET A 171 1.34 -6.73 0.71
N ILE A 172 0.90 -6.07 1.78
CA ILE A 172 1.21 -6.43 3.16
C ILE A 172 0.03 -7.22 3.74
N PRO A 173 0.21 -8.46 4.21
CA PRO A 173 -0.86 -9.20 4.87
C PRO A 173 -1.29 -8.51 6.17
N GLU A 174 -2.44 -8.89 6.72
CA GLU A 174 -2.89 -8.42 8.04
C GLU A 174 -1.80 -8.66 9.10
N GLY A 175 -1.48 -7.62 9.88
CA GLY A 175 -0.41 -7.64 10.89
C GLY A 175 1.01 -7.74 10.34
N GLY A 176 1.19 -7.88 9.02
CA GLY A 176 2.50 -7.95 8.37
C GLY A 176 3.20 -6.59 8.31
N ARG A 177 4.45 -6.62 7.86
CA ARG A 177 5.23 -5.41 7.57
C ARG A 177 5.99 -5.49 6.27
N MET A 178 6.34 -4.35 5.70
CA MET A 178 7.17 -4.18 4.53
C MET A 178 8.34 -3.27 4.87
N GLU A 179 9.56 -3.75 4.63
CA GLU A 179 10.78 -2.95 4.65
C GLU A 179 11.02 -2.45 3.23
N VAL A 180 11.21 -1.14 3.07
CA VAL A 180 11.33 -0.41 1.80
C VAL A 180 12.58 0.44 1.80
#